data_AF-A0AAD9IIP1-F1
#
_entry.id   AF-A0AAD9IIP1-F1
#
_cell.length_a   1.000
_cell.length_b   1.000
_cell.length_c   1.000
_cell.angle_alpha   90.00
_cell.angle_beta   90.00
_cell.angle_gamma   90.00
#
_symmetry.space_group_name_H-M   'P 1'
#
loop_
_entity.id
_entity.type
_entity.pdbx_description
1 polymer ?
#
loop_
_entity_poly.entity_id
_entity_poly.type
_entity_poly.pdbx_seq_one_letter_code
_entity_poly.pdbx_strand_id
1 'polypeptide(L)'
;MASGKVFEEHLGVISALKDNFTRQEDAETLRALIAVQAEIKERIHAHESEVQQAIRELTSQVEASRIKAAYPDQEGAHDQRLQALESSIIASRKHISQLTAELQAVEDARKVTGDKMREVAVHKAKLDHVLLQSEPHIRHQLSLYAHVSKISWEFGAGGRVAGTVSDPVSTDLRHFDLPEGSLSQFEMTNAIWDLVAAEGSVQT
;
A
#
# COMPACT_ATOMS: atom_id res chain seq x y z
N MET A 1 78.96 -56.87 89.56
CA MET A 1 77.58 -57.04 89.03
C MET A 1 77.25 -56.12 87.84
N ALA A 2 78.21 -55.42 87.23
CA ALA A 2 77.93 -54.51 86.10
C ALA A 2 78.00 -55.19 84.71
N SER A 3 78.84 -56.23 84.55
CA SER A 3 79.09 -56.86 83.25
C SER A 3 77.92 -57.71 82.72
N GLY A 4 77.02 -58.21 83.59
CA GLY A 4 75.86 -58.99 83.15
C GLY A 4 74.79 -58.18 82.44
N LYS A 5 74.54 -56.94 82.90
CA LYS A 5 73.58 -56.02 82.27
C LYS A 5 74.05 -55.54 80.89
N VAL A 6 75.35 -55.25 80.76
CA VAL A 6 75.95 -54.86 79.49
C VAL A 6 75.85 -55.99 78.45
N PHE A 7 76.05 -57.23 78.88
CA PHE A 7 75.93 -58.39 77.98
C PHE A 7 74.48 -58.64 77.54
N GLU A 8 73.51 -58.44 78.42
CA GLU A 8 72.08 -58.58 78.14
C GLU A 8 71.57 -57.46 77.20
N GLU A 9 72.05 -56.22 77.38
CA GLU A 9 71.81 -55.10 76.46
C GLU A 9 72.40 -55.37 75.07
N HIS A 10 73.65 -55.89 75.00
CA HIS A 10 74.25 -56.27 73.72
C HIS A 10 73.49 -57.42 73.04
N LEU A 11 73.01 -58.41 73.79
CA LEU A 11 72.19 -59.49 73.25
C LEU A 11 70.83 -58.97 72.75
N GLY A 12 70.22 -58.03 73.47
CA GLY A 12 69.00 -57.35 73.06
C GLY A 12 69.17 -56.52 71.78
N VAL A 13 70.29 -55.80 71.65
CA VAL A 13 70.64 -55.06 70.43
C VAL A 13 70.88 -56.02 69.27
N ILE A 14 71.57 -57.14 69.48
CA ILE A 14 71.81 -58.15 68.44
C ILE A 14 70.49 -58.82 68.02
N SER A 15 69.58 -59.11 68.97
CA SER A 15 68.25 -59.64 68.65
C SER A 15 67.41 -58.62 67.88
N ALA A 16 67.43 -57.36 68.28
CA ALA A 16 66.73 -56.29 67.58
C ALA A 16 67.32 -56.05 66.18
N LEU A 17 68.64 -56.15 66.02
CA LEU A 17 69.30 -56.12 64.70
C LEU A 17 68.88 -57.32 63.86
N LYS A 18 68.84 -58.52 64.43
CA LYS A 18 68.41 -59.73 63.74
C LYS A 18 66.96 -59.62 63.29
N ASP A 19 66.07 -59.12 64.15
CA ASP A 19 64.65 -58.90 63.83
C ASP A 19 64.45 -57.77 62.81
N ASN A 20 65.30 -56.74 62.84
CA ASN A 20 65.30 -55.67 61.83
C ASN A 20 65.79 -56.18 60.47
N PHE A 21 66.83 -57.04 60.45
CA PHE A 21 67.34 -57.67 59.23
C PHE A 21 66.42 -58.77 58.68
N THR A 22 65.63 -59.44 59.51
CA THR A 22 64.64 -60.44 59.05
C THR A 22 63.32 -59.81 58.62
N ARG A 23 63.05 -58.55 58.97
CA ARG A 23 61.93 -57.78 58.41
C ARG A 23 62.20 -57.48 56.93
N GLN A 24 61.71 -58.38 56.08
CA GLN A 24 61.64 -58.20 54.63
C GLN A 24 60.70 -57.04 54.20
N GLU A 25 60.08 -56.34 55.14
CA GLU A 25 59.19 -55.19 54.93
C GLU A 25 59.85 -54.08 54.08
N ASP A 26 61.12 -53.76 54.31
CA ASP A 26 61.83 -52.75 53.52
C ASP A 26 62.07 -53.20 52.06
N ALA A 27 62.33 -54.49 51.86
CA ALA A 27 62.49 -55.04 50.51
C ALA A 27 61.16 -55.13 49.77
N GLU A 28 60.06 -55.43 50.47
CA GLU A 28 58.70 -55.47 49.92
C GLU A 28 58.18 -54.07 49.60
N THR A 29 58.42 -53.09 50.46
CA THR A 29 58.08 -51.69 50.21
C THR A 29 58.88 -51.10 49.05
N LEU A 30 60.17 -51.44 48.91
CA LEU A 30 60.97 -51.07 47.74
C LEU A 30 60.42 -51.70 46.44
N ARG A 31 60.03 -52.98 46.46
CA ARG A 31 59.40 -53.62 45.28
C ARG A 31 58.06 -52.96 44.94
N ALA A 32 57.25 -52.63 45.95
CA ALA A 32 55.99 -51.92 45.77
C ALA A 32 56.21 -50.51 45.18
N LEU A 33 57.21 -49.78 45.68
CA LEU A 33 57.60 -48.47 45.13
C LEU A 33 58.06 -48.56 43.67
N ILE A 34 58.84 -49.58 43.31
CA ILE A 34 59.27 -49.82 41.93
C ILE A 34 58.06 -50.14 41.04
N ALA A 35 57.11 -50.94 41.52
CA ALA A 35 55.88 -51.25 40.79
C ALA A 35 55.02 -50.00 40.58
N VAL A 36 54.82 -49.19 41.62
CA VAL A 36 54.11 -47.90 41.52
C VAL A 36 54.84 -46.93 40.59
N GLN A 37 56.16 -46.88 40.62
CA GLN A 37 56.95 -46.05 39.70
C GLN A 37 56.77 -46.50 38.25
N ALA A 38 56.74 -47.81 37.99
CA ALA A 38 56.48 -48.36 36.66
C ALA A 38 55.07 -47.99 36.18
N GLU A 39 54.05 -48.15 37.04
CA GLU A 39 52.67 -47.77 36.73
C GLU A 39 52.55 -46.27 36.44
N ILE A 40 53.20 -45.41 37.23
CA ILE A 40 53.21 -43.95 36.99
C ILE A 40 53.84 -43.62 35.63
N LYS A 41 54.96 -44.27 35.27
CA LYS A 41 55.60 -44.06 33.96
C LYS A 41 54.70 -44.48 32.81
N GLU A 42 54.04 -45.63 32.92
CA GLU A 42 53.08 -46.09 31.91
C GLU A 42 51.88 -45.13 31.78
N ARG A 43 51.33 -44.67 32.91
CA ARG A 43 50.25 -43.67 32.92
C ARG A 43 50.67 -42.36 32.27
N ILE A 44 51.90 -41.88 32.53
CA ILE A 44 52.42 -40.66 31.91
C ILE A 44 52.54 -40.86 30.39
N HIS A 45 53.12 -41.97 29.94
CA HIS A 45 53.24 -42.25 28.50
C HIS A 45 51.88 -42.40 27.80
N ALA A 46 50.92 -43.08 28.44
CA ALA A 46 49.55 -43.19 27.93
C ALA A 46 48.91 -41.79 27.82
N HIS A 47 49.03 -40.98 28.86
CA HIS A 47 48.50 -39.62 28.88
C HIS A 47 49.15 -38.71 27.83
N GLU A 48 50.48 -38.78 27.67
CA GLU A 48 51.20 -38.05 26.63
C GLU A 48 50.72 -38.44 25.23
N SER A 49 50.48 -39.73 24.99
CA SER A 49 49.95 -40.23 23.71
C SER A 49 48.53 -39.71 23.44
N GLU A 50 47.65 -39.76 24.45
CA GLU A 50 46.28 -39.25 24.34
C GLU A 50 46.26 -37.74 24.06
N VAL A 51 47.09 -36.96 24.77
CA VAL A 51 47.21 -35.51 24.57
C VAL A 51 47.74 -35.20 23.18
N GLN A 52 48.75 -35.94 22.69
CA GLN A 52 49.25 -35.77 21.33
C GLN A 52 48.17 -36.06 20.28
N GLN A 53 47.35 -37.09 20.49
CA GLN A 53 46.26 -37.42 19.58
C GLN A 53 45.19 -36.32 19.57
N ALA A 54 44.79 -35.84 20.76
CA ALA A 54 43.82 -34.76 20.89
C ALA A 54 44.32 -33.46 20.23
N ILE A 55 45.60 -33.11 20.39
CA ILE A 55 46.19 -31.93 19.74
C ILE A 55 46.12 -32.06 18.21
N ARG A 56 46.48 -33.23 17.66
CA ARG A 56 46.42 -33.46 16.21
C ARG A 56 44.99 -33.33 15.68
N GLU A 57 44.03 -33.89 16.39
CA GLU A 57 42.62 -33.87 16.00
C GLU A 57 42.04 -32.45 16.05
N LEU A 58 42.30 -31.71 17.12
CA LEU A 58 41.92 -30.30 17.24
C LEU A 58 42.61 -29.43 16.17
N THR A 59 43.89 -29.66 15.88
CA THR A 59 44.60 -28.93 14.83
C THR A 59 43.97 -29.19 13.46
N SER A 60 43.61 -30.45 13.17
CA SER A 60 42.89 -30.79 11.94
C SER A 60 41.51 -30.13 11.86
N GLN A 61 40.78 -30.04 12.96
CA GLN A 61 39.47 -29.38 13.01
C GLN A 61 39.59 -27.86 12.85
N VAL A 62 40.63 -27.25 13.44
CA VAL A 62 40.95 -25.83 13.25
C VAL A 62 41.25 -25.55 11.78
N GLU A 63 42.04 -26.38 11.11
CA GLU A 63 42.32 -26.11 9.69
C GLU A 63 41.13 -26.41 8.77
N ALA A 64 40.35 -27.46 9.05
CA ALA A 64 39.12 -27.71 8.32
C ALA A 64 38.10 -26.56 8.50
N SER A 65 37.98 -26.01 9.71
CA SER A 65 37.11 -24.87 9.97
C SER A 65 37.66 -23.57 9.38
N ARG A 66 38.99 -23.37 9.39
CA ARG A 66 39.64 -22.24 8.70
C ARG A 66 39.41 -22.27 7.19
N ILE A 67 39.51 -23.44 6.54
CA ILE A 67 39.21 -23.60 5.11
C ILE A 67 37.72 -23.31 4.83
N LYS A 68 36.81 -23.73 5.72
CA LYS A 68 35.37 -23.44 5.59
C LYS A 68 35.02 -21.97 5.88
N ALA A 69 35.75 -21.32 6.79
CA ALA A 69 35.53 -19.94 7.21
C ALA A 69 36.31 -18.93 6.35
N ALA A 70 37.32 -19.38 5.60
CA ALA A 70 37.88 -18.63 4.50
C ALA A 70 36.75 -18.41 3.49
N TYR A 71 36.20 -17.20 3.51
CA TYR A 71 35.16 -16.75 2.59
C TYR A 71 35.60 -17.11 1.15
N PRO A 72 34.82 -17.92 0.42
CA PRO A 72 35.18 -18.32 -0.94
C PRO A 72 34.97 -17.18 -1.96
N ASP A 73 34.39 -16.06 -1.54
CA ASP A 73 34.18 -14.89 -2.37
C ASP A 73 35.36 -13.92 -2.24
N GLN A 74 35.87 -13.43 -3.38
CA GLN A 74 36.94 -12.42 -3.45
C GLN A 74 36.65 -11.25 -2.48
N GLU A 75 37.66 -10.80 -1.73
CA GLU A 75 37.59 -9.58 -0.90
C GLU A 75 36.88 -8.45 -1.68
N GLY A 76 35.73 -7.97 -1.17
CA GLY A 76 34.91 -6.95 -1.81
C GLY A 76 33.67 -7.43 -2.59
N ALA A 77 33.50 -8.73 -2.82
CA ALA A 77 32.28 -9.26 -3.46
C ALA A 77 31.02 -9.05 -2.59
N HIS A 78 31.16 -9.12 -1.27
CA HIS A 78 30.09 -8.78 -0.33
C HIS A 78 29.71 -7.30 -0.44
N ASP A 79 30.70 -6.40 -0.46
CA ASP A 79 30.46 -4.96 -0.56
C ASP A 79 29.84 -4.58 -1.89
N GLN A 80 30.24 -5.23 -2.99
CA GLN A 80 29.59 -5.07 -4.29
C GLN A 80 28.13 -5.55 -4.26
N ARG A 81 27.84 -6.69 -3.62
CA ARG A 81 26.45 -7.15 -3.44
C ARG A 81 25.66 -6.16 -2.60
N LEU A 82 26.25 -5.59 -1.56
CA LEU A 82 25.59 -4.62 -0.69
C LEU A 82 25.27 -3.32 -1.44
N GLN A 83 26.21 -2.79 -2.22
CA GLN A 83 26.00 -1.61 -3.07
C GLN A 83 24.95 -1.87 -4.17
N ALA A 84 24.96 -3.06 -4.77
CA ALA A 84 23.94 -3.46 -5.73
C ALA A 84 22.55 -3.53 -5.06
N LEU A 85 22.47 -4.04 -3.83
CA LEU A 85 21.22 -4.06 -3.07
C LEU A 85 20.75 -2.66 -2.71
N GLU A 86 21.64 -1.79 -2.23
CA GLU A 86 21.32 -0.41 -1.87
C GLU A 86 20.83 0.41 -3.07
N SER A 87 21.51 0.29 -4.22
CA SER A 87 21.05 0.93 -5.46
C SER A 87 19.69 0.41 -5.91
N SER A 88 19.43 -0.90 -5.79
CA SER A 88 18.13 -1.50 -6.05
C SER A 88 17.04 -1.00 -5.09
N ILE A 89 17.35 -0.84 -3.81
CA ILE A 89 16.43 -0.27 -2.81
C ILE A 89 16.09 1.18 -3.16
N ILE A 90 17.08 1.99 -3.51
CA ILE A 90 16.86 3.40 -3.89
C ILE A 90 16.00 3.48 -5.16
N ALA A 91 16.31 2.67 -6.17
CA ALA A 91 15.53 2.61 -7.41
C ALA A 91 14.07 2.18 -7.14
N SER A 92 13.88 1.16 -6.31
CA SER A 92 12.56 0.66 -5.92
C SER A 92 11.76 1.71 -5.14
N ARG A 93 12.39 2.41 -4.19
CA ARG A 93 11.76 3.51 -3.45
C ARG A 93 11.34 4.65 -4.39
N LYS A 94 12.19 5.01 -5.33
CA LYS A 94 11.86 6.03 -6.34
C LYS A 94 10.67 5.57 -7.18
N HIS A 95 10.65 4.33 -7.63
CA HIS A 95 9.55 3.77 -8.40
C HIS A 95 8.23 3.76 -7.61
N ILE A 96 8.27 3.36 -6.34
CA ILE A 96 7.10 3.44 -5.44
C ILE A 96 6.61 4.89 -5.32
N SER A 97 7.52 5.85 -5.12
CA SER A 97 7.14 7.27 -5.01
C SER A 97 6.49 7.81 -6.29
N GLN A 98 6.96 7.36 -7.46
CA GLN A 98 6.36 7.71 -8.75
C GLN A 98 4.96 7.12 -8.89
N LEU A 99 4.81 5.82 -8.61
CA LEU A 99 3.50 5.16 -8.64
C LEU A 99 2.49 5.79 -7.67
N THR A 100 2.93 6.22 -6.48
CA THR A 100 2.04 6.92 -5.54
C THR A 100 1.60 8.28 -6.07
N ALA A 101 2.48 9.02 -6.76
CA ALA A 101 2.13 10.29 -7.37
C ALA A 101 1.18 10.11 -8.56
N GLU A 102 1.40 9.08 -9.38
CA GLU A 102 0.51 8.72 -10.50
C GLU A 102 -0.87 8.29 -9.99
N LEU A 103 -0.94 7.50 -8.92
CA LEU A 103 -2.20 7.08 -8.30
C LEU A 103 -2.98 8.30 -7.80
N GLN A 104 -2.31 9.23 -7.12
CA GLN A 104 -2.94 10.47 -6.66
C GLN A 104 -3.48 11.29 -7.83
N ALA A 105 -2.71 11.43 -8.92
CA ALA A 105 -3.13 12.17 -10.10
C ALA A 105 -4.36 11.53 -10.78
N VAL A 106 -4.41 10.19 -10.85
CA VAL A 106 -5.56 9.46 -11.38
C VAL A 106 -6.79 9.61 -10.50
N GLU A 107 -6.64 9.57 -9.17
CA GLU A 107 -7.74 9.81 -8.25
C GLU A 107 -8.34 11.21 -8.40
N ASP A 108 -7.49 12.23 -8.53
CA ASP A 108 -7.94 13.60 -8.71
C ASP A 108 -8.61 13.78 -10.09
N ALA A 109 -8.06 13.19 -11.15
CA ALA A 109 -8.71 13.17 -12.46
C ALA A 109 -10.07 12.46 -12.44
N ARG A 110 -10.20 11.38 -11.66
CA ARG A 110 -11.47 10.66 -11.46
C ARG A 110 -12.49 11.52 -10.72
N LYS A 111 -12.09 12.25 -9.68
CA LYS A 111 -12.97 13.18 -8.96
C LYS A 111 -13.50 14.27 -9.89
N VAL A 112 -12.61 14.94 -10.63
CA VAL A 112 -12.98 15.99 -11.59
C VAL A 112 -13.94 15.46 -12.66
N THR A 113 -13.67 14.26 -13.18
CA THR A 113 -14.56 13.63 -14.17
C THR A 113 -15.92 13.28 -13.55
N GLY A 114 -15.95 12.81 -12.31
CA GLY A 114 -17.19 12.54 -11.57
C GLY A 114 -18.01 13.81 -11.31
N ASP A 115 -17.36 14.93 -10.99
CA ASP A 115 -18.01 16.23 -10.84
C ASP A 115 -18.62 16.71 -12.15
N LYS A 116 -17.86 16.63 -13.25
CA LYS A 116 -18.35 16.97 -14.61
C LYS A 116 -19.53 16.08 -15.02
N MET A 117 -19.49 14.78 -14.72
CA MET A 117 -20.62 13.88 -15.00
C MET A 117 -21.87 14.28 -14.21
N ARG A 118 -21.73 14.65 -12.94
CA ARG A 118 -22.85 15.16 -12.13
C ARG A 118 -23.43 16.45 -12.71
N GLU A 119 -22.57 17.39 -13.11
CA GLU A 119 -22.99 18.64 -13.74
C GLU A 119 -23.75 18.38 -15.06
N VAL A 120 -23.21 17.54 -15.94
CA VAL A 120 -23.87 17.14 -17.19
C VAL A 120 -25.21 16.44 -16.92
N ALA A 121 -25.30 15.58 -15.90
CA ALA A 121 -26.55 14.93 -15.53
C ALA A 121 -27.63 15.95 -15.09
N VAL A 122 -27.25 16.97 -14.31
CA VAL A 122 -28.15 18.07 -13.93
C VAL A 122 -28.60 18.87 -15.15
N HIS A 123 -27.69 19.21 -16.06
CA HIS A 123 -28.04 19.91 -17.29
C HIS A 123 -28.97 19.09 -18.18
N LYS A 124 -28.72 17.78 -18.31
CA LYS A 124 -29.58 16.87 -19.04
C LYS A 124 -30.98 16.82 -18.43
N ALA A 125 -31.10 16.67 -17.12
CA ALA A 125 -32.41 16.65 -16.44
C ALA A 125 -33.20 17.96 -16.65
N LYS A 126 -32.51 19.12 -16.65
CA LYS A 126 -33.13 20.42 -16.98
C LYS A 126 -33.61 20.48 -18.43
N LEU A 127 -32.80 20.03 -19.38
CA LEU A 127 -33.17 19.96 -20.79
C LEU A 127 -34.34 19.02 -21.02
N ASP A 128 -34.30 17.82 -20.42
CA ASP A 128 -35.39 16.84 -20.51
C ASP A 128 -36.70 17.44 -19.98
N HIS A 129 -36.66 18.17 -18.86
CA HIS A 129 -37.84 18.88 -18.35
C HIS A 129 -38.38 19.93 -19.33
N VAL A 130 -37.50 20.74 -19.93
CA VAL A 130 -37.89 21.75 -20.92
C VAL A 130 -38.52 21.10 -22.15
N LEU A 131 -37.89 20.06 -22.70
CA LEU A 131 -38.34 19.38 -23.91
C LEU A 131 -39.62 18.57 -23.69
N LEU A 132 -39.75 17.86 -22.56
CA LEU A 132 -40.91 16.99 -22.33
C LEU A 132 -42.12 17.73 -21.79
N GLN A 133 -41.94 18.80 -21.01
CA GLN A 133 -43.07 19.47 -20.35
C GLN A 133 -43.32 20.87 -20.91
N SER A 134 -42.29 21.72 -20.98
CA SER A 134 -42.51 23.13 -21.32
C SER A 134 -42.77 23.35 -22.81
N GLU A 135 -42.04 22.67 -23.69
CA GLU A 135 -42.16 22.88 -25.13
C GLU A 135 -43.53 22.43 -25.69
N PRO A 136 -44.06 21.24 -25.35
CA PRO A 136 -45.41 20.85 -25.79
C PRO A 136 -46.48 21.74 -25.19
N HIS A 137 -46.31 22.18 -23.93
CA HIS A 137 -47.26 23.07 -23.28
C HIS A 137 -47.32 24.45 -23.94
N ILE A 138 -46.16 25.06 -24.22
CA ILE A 138 -46.07 26.34 -24.93
C ILE A 138 -46.63 26.20 -26.34
N ARG A 139 -46.28 25.13 -27.08
CA ARG A 139 -46.86 24.86 -28.41
C ARG A 139 -48.38 24.74 -28.35
N HIS A 140 -48.91 24.03 -27.36
CA HIS A 140 -50.35 23.90 -27.17
C HIS A 140 -51.00 25.25 -26.85
N GLN A 141 -50.41 26.05 -25.96
CA GLN A 141 -50.90 27.39 -25.63
C GLN A 141 -50.87 28.33 -26.84
N LEU A 142 -49.79 28.33 -27.63
CA LEU A 142 -49.69 29.10 -28.86
C LEU A 142 -50.72 28.64 -29.89
N SER A 143 -50.93 27.32 -30.00
CA SER A 143 -51.97 26.77 -30.88
C SER A 143 -53.37 27.15 -30.41
N LEU A 144 -53.65 27.14 -29.10
CA LEU A 144 -54.93 27.60 -28.55
C LEU A 144 -55.12 29.09 -28.80
N TYR A 145 -54.08 29.89 -28.58
CA TYR A 145 -54.10 31.32 -28.85
C TYR A 145 -54.42 31.60 -30.32
N ALA A 146 -53.70 30.97 -31.25
CA ALA A 146 -53.96 31.11 -32.68
C ALA A 146 -55.35 30.57 -33.07
N HIS A 147 -55.82 29.50 -32.43
CA HIS A 147 -57.14 28.94 -32.70
C HIS A 147 -58.28 29.82 -32.20
N VAL A 148 -58.15 30.44 -31.03
CA VAL A 148 -59.19 31.32 -30.45
C VAL A 148 -59.19 32.68 -31.12
N SER A 149 -58.00 33.28 -31.28
CA SER A 149 -57.89 34.62 -31.84
C SER A 149 -57.99 34.66 -33.36
N LYS A 150 -57.68 33.54 -34.05
CA LYS A 150 -57.53 33.47 -35.51
C LYS A 150 -56.51 34.47 -36.08
N ILE A 151 -55.61 34.98 -35.24
CA ILE A 151 -54.58 35.95 -35.62
C ILE A 151 -53.32 35.22 -36.09
N SER A 152 -52.83 35.60 -37.26
CA SER A 152 -51.49 35.29 -37.75
C SER A 152 -50.63 36.56 -37.72
N TRP A 153 -49.60 36.55 -36.88
CA TRP A 153 -48.70 37.69 -36.66
C TRP A 153 -47.62 37.79 -37.74
N GLU A 154 -47.32 39.02 -38.18
CA GLU A 154 -46.22 39.29 -39.10
C GLU A 154 -45.03 39.88 -38.34
N PHE A 155 -43.94 39.12 -38.22
CA PHE A 155 -42.76 39.51 -37.43
C PHE A 155 -41.69 40.25 -38.26
N GLY A 156 -42.11 41.12 -39.18
CA GLY A 156 -41.24 41.72 -40.20
C GLY A 156 -40.47 42.98 -39.78
N ALA A 157 -40.95 43.76 -38.82
CA ALA A 157 -40.30 45.00 -38.37
C ALA A 157 -40.63 45.32 -36.91
N GLY A 158 -39.60 45.63 -36.10
CA GLY A 158 -39.79 46.04 -34.71
C GLY A 158 -40.48 47.41 -34.60
N GLY A 159 -41.33 47.60 -33.60
CA GLY A 159 -42.06 48.86 -33.38
C GLY A 159 -43.45 48.94 -34.00
N ARG A 160 -44.00 47.83 -34.51
CA ARG A 160 -45.34 47.76 -35.10
C ARG A 160 -46.01 46.42 -34.77
N VAL A 161 -47.31 46.47 -34.50
CA VAL A 161 -48.16 45.32 -34.24
C VAL A 161 -49.00 45.07 -35.50
N ALA A 162 -48.52 44.18 -36.36
CA ALA A 162 -49.14 43.86 -37.64
C ALA A 162 -49.44 42.37 -37.77
N GLY A 163 -50.52 42.04 -38.48
CA GLY A 163 -50.95 40.67 -38.67
C GLY A 163 -52.21 40.55 -39.51
N THR A 164 -52.73 39.34 -39.58
CA THR A 164 -53.97 39.02 -40.29
C THR A 164 -54.90 38.25 -39.38
N VAL A 165 -56.20 38.55 -39.42
CA VAL A 165 -57.26 37.81 -38.74
C VAL A 165 -58.01 37.01 -39.80
N SER A 166 -58.10 35.69 -39.63
CA SER A 166 -58.84 34.82 -40.54
C SER A 166 -60.27 34.61 -40.07
N ASP A 167 -61.25 34.90 -40.94
CA ASP A 167 -62.66 34.58 -40.69
C ASP A 167 -62.99 33.19 -41.30
N PRO A 168 -63.32 32.18 -40.47
CA PRO A 168 -63.61 30.83 -40.92
C PRO A 168 -64.94 30.69 -41.69
N VAL A 169 -65.87 31.65 -41.57
CA VAL A 169 -67.18 31.60 -42.24
C VAL A 169 -67.13 32.28 -43.61
N SER A 170 -66.47 33.43 -43.71
CA SER A 170 -66.36 34.18 -44.97
C SER A 170 -65.12 33.84 -45.80
N THR A 171 -64.17 33.08 -45.26
CA THR A 171 -62.85 32.84 -45.87
C THR A 171 -62.09 34.14 -46.17
N ASP A 172 -62.43 35.22 -45.46
CA ASP A 172 -61.82 36.54 -45.64
C ASP A 172 -60.64 36.72 -44.67
N LEU A 173 -59.58 37.38 -45.17
CA LEU A 173 -58.35 37.65 -44.44
C LEU A 173 -58.25 39.15 -44.19
N ARG A 174 -58.54 39.57 -42.95
CA ARG A 174 -58.49 40.98 -42.57
C ARG A 174 -57.10 41.32 -42.05
N HIS A 175 -56.40 42.21 -42.75
CA HIS A 175 -55.09 42.69 -42.32
C HIS A 175 -55.23 43.88 -41.35
N PHE A 176 -54.39 43.91 -40.32
CA PHE A 176 -54.26 45.05 -39.42
C PHE A 176 -52.78 45.44 -39.26
N ASP A 177 -52.53 46.74 -39.14
CA ASP A 177 -51.20 47.32 -38.97
C ASP A 177 -51.30 48.51 -38.02
N LEU A 178 -50.85 48.31 -36.78
CA LEU A 178 -50.96 49.27 -35.69
C LEU A 178 -49.55 49.71 -35.27
N PRO A 179 -49.19 51.00 -35.37
CA PRO A 179 -47.88 51.47 -34.93
C PRO A 179 -47.77 51.45 -33.41
N GLU A 180 -46.64 50.98 -32.89
CA GLU A 180 -46.37 50.90 -31.46
C GLU A 180 -46.12 52.32 -30.92
N GLY A 181 -47.13 52.91 -30.26
CA GLY A 181 -47.04 54.23 -29.62
C GLY A 181 -48.16 55.23 -29.97
N SER A 182 -49.01 54.96 -30.96
CA SER A 182 -50.15 55.85 -31.28
C SER A 182 -51.40 55.58 -30.46
N LEU A 183 -51.50 54.38 -29.88
CA LEU A 183 -52.65 53.89 -29.12
C LEU A 183 -52.18 53.33 -27.78
N SER A 184 -53.01 53.46 -26.75
CA SER A 184 -52.78 52.75 -25.50
C SER A 184 -52.91 51.24 -25.70
N GLN A 185 -52.26 50.44 -24.85
CA GLN A 185 -52.36 48.97 -24.89
C GLN A 185 -53.82 48.50 -24.84
N PHE A 186 -54.67 49.22 -24.10
CA PHE A 186 -56.10 48.93 -23.99
C PHE A 186 -56.83 49.16 -25.33
N GLU A 187 -56.64 50.32 -25.95
CA GLU A 187 -57.28 50.65 -27.24
C GLU A 187 -56.81 49.71 -28.36
N MET A 188 -55.52 49.37 -28.37
CA MET A 188 -54.94 48.43 -29.33
C MET A 188 -55.54 47.03 -29.17
N THR A 189 -55.69 46.56 -27.94
CA THR A 189 -56.26 45.24 -27.64
C THR A 189 -57.74 45.18 -28.02
N ASN A 190 -58.51 46.23 -27.72
CA ASN A 190 -59.93 46.29 -28.10
C ASN A 190 -60.10 46.36 -29.62
N ALA A 191 -59.28 47.16 -30.33
CA ALA A 191 -59.33 47.23 -31.79
C ALA A 191 -59.08 45.86 -32.44
N ILE A 192 -58.14 45.08 -31.90
CA ILE A 192 -57.86 43.72 -32.38
C ILE A 192 -59.01 42.77 -32.02
N TRP A 193 -59.54 42.83 -30.80
CA TRP A 193 -60.67 41.99 -30.39
C TRP A 193 -61.96 42.32 -31.13
N ASP A 194 -62.21 43.57 -31.50
CA ASP A 194 -63.37 43.96 -32.31
C ASP A 194 -63.29 43.35 -33.71
N LEU A 195 -62.08 43.23 -34.29
CA LEU A 195 -61.87 42.54 -35.57
C LEU A 195 -62.16 41.04 -35.48
N VAL A 196 -61.88 40.41 -34.34
CA VAL A 196 -62.16 39.00 -34.04
C VAL A 196 -63.65 38.79 -33.70
N ALA A 197 -64.22 39.63 -32.82
CA ALA A 197 -65.59 39.52 -32.30
C ALA A 197 -66.66 39.96 -33.30
N ALA A 198 -66.29 40.60 -34.41
CA ALA A 198 -67.18 40.82 -35.54
C ALA A 198 -67.79 39.53 -36.12
N GLU A 199 -67.32 38.34 -35.70
CA GLU A 199 -67.96 37.02 -35.88
C GLU A 199 -69.32 36.83 -35.15
N GLY A 200 -69.70 37.69 -34.20
CA GLY A 200 -70.81 37.40 -33.28
C GLY A 200 -72.17 38.02 -33.59
N SER A 201 -72.32 38.89 -34.60
CA SER A 201 -73.51 39.76 -34.74
C SER A 201 -74.40 39.48 -35.94
N VAL A 202 -74.58 38.22 -36.38
CA VAL A 202 -75.61 37.88 -37.38
C VAL A 202 -76.20 36.47 -37.15
N GLN A 203 -77.28 36.38 -36.34
CA GLN A 203 -78.55 35.67 -36.63
C GLN A 203 -79.35 35.37 -35.35
N THR A 204 -80.32 36.24 -35.05
CA THR A 204 -81.69 35.85 -34.67
C THR A 204 -82.63 36.39 -35.72
#